data_AF-A0A438D581-F1
#
_entry.id   AF-A0A438D581-F1
#
_cell.length_a   1.000
_cell.length_b   1.000
_cell.length_c   1.000
_cell.angle_alpha   90.00
_cell.angle_beta   90.00
_cell.angle_gamma   90.00
#
_symmetry.space_group_name_H-M   'P 1'
#
loop_
_entity.id
_entity.type
_entity.pdbx_description
1 polymer ?
#
loop_
_entity_poly.entity_id
_entity_poly.type
_entity_poly.pdbx_seq_one_letter_code
_entity_poly.pdbx_strand_id
1 'polypeptide(L)'
;MGKVVRNRKLSHTGETAPNQNYGAGLAGPFKKGATVAVSLFTIILIFIGALVSTRCINVYILTGDFLKNTSPTKPHSQKFEYSLNCREGNMSQTCPVTGPVAFEPGEPPTMVEKARPAASIRIVVVDGKVYVEKYKRVNRNRDEFTIWGILQLLRMYPGKLPDFDLMFECRDRPMIRTHLYQGPDATVPPPLFHYCGDDETYDIVFPDWSFWGWPETNIKPWNGFKKDLKEGNYRTKWIDREPYAYWKGNVKMGVVRKELFKCRNTDEQDWNARLYIMDWGREVQSGFKTSDLASQCTHRYKIYTEGIACLQPLVHYWPIKHKDMCKSIKFATDWCNNHTEKAQKIGKAGSSFVQEEIKMKFVYDYMFHLLSMYAKLLKYKPTVPPMAVEFCPEMMACAVEGLEKDYKLQSMVKSPSDTGPCIMPPPFSSAELKDVLEKKDHVMKQVETWEESGSVGEETIANILKAK
;
A
#
# COMPACT_ATOMS: atom_id res chain seq x y z
N MET A 1 -3.94 -39.38 44.08
CA MET A 1 -4.38 -40.78 43.98
C MET A 1 -5.88 -40.81 43.69
N GLY A 2 -6.32 -41.59 42.70
CA GLY A 2 -7.73 -42.02 42.54
C GLY A 2 -8.64 -41.19 41.62
N LYS A 3 -8.65 -41.51 40.32
CA LYS A 3 -9.76 -41.28 39.37
C LYS A 3 -11.02 -42.02 39.81
N VAL A 4 -12.22 -41.55 39.44
CA VAL A 4 -13.20 -42.32 38.60
C VAL A 4 -14.19 -41.33 37.93
N VAL A 5 -14.41 -41.60 36.64
CA VAL A 5 -15.32 -40.97 35.68
C VAL A 5 -16.49 -41.93 35.45
N ARG A 6 -17.74 -41.46 35.26
CA ARG A 6 -18.58 -41.80 34.07
C ARG A 6 -19.98 -41.18 34.05
N ASN A 7 -20.24 -40.54 32.92
CA ASN A 7 -21.52 -40.21 32.28
C ASN A 7 -22.32 -41.44 31.81
N ARG A 8 -23.63 -41.25 31.62
CA ARG A 8 -24.50 -41.57 30.45
C ARG A 8 -25.98 -41.62 30.91
N LYS A 9 -27.04 -41.48 30.12
CA LYS A 9 -27.43 -40.91 28.80
C LYS A 9 -28.90 -41.36 28.60
N LEU A 10 -29.79 -40.47 28.17
CA LEU A 10 -30.81 -40.60 27.10
C LEU A 10 -31.54 -41.94 26.78
N SER A 11 -32.88 -41.90 26.71
CA SER A 11 -33.77 -42.37 25.60
C SER A 11 -35.25 -42.21 26.03
N HIS A 12 -36.15 -41.46 25.38
CA HIS A 12 -36.90 -41.64 24.11
C HIS A 12 -37.79 -42.90 23.99
N THR A 13 -39.04 -42.65 23.55
CA THR A 13 -40.10 -43.45 22.84
C THR A 13 -41.47 -43.20 23.50
N GLY A 14 -42.62 -43.13 22.85
CA GLY A 14 -43.05 -43.41 21.48
C GLY A 14 -44.54 -43.04 21.30
N GLU A 15 -45.01 -43.10 20.06
CA GLU A 15 -46.28 -42.64 19.47
C GLU A 15 -47.56 -43.36 19.93
N THR A 16 -48.74 -42.75 19.71
CA THR A 16 -49.78 -43.18 18.73
C THR A 16 -51.10 -42.39 18.85
N ALA A 17 -51.73 -42.09 17.71
CA ALA A 17 -53.02 -41.40 17.52
C ALA A 17 -54.23 -42.38 17.52
N PRO A 18 -55.50 -41.91 17.48
CA PRO A 18 -56.19 -41.78 16.17
C PRO A 18 -57.29 -40.68 16.03
N ASN A 19 -57.57 -40.30 14.77
CA ASN A 19 -58.85 -39.97 14.04
C ASN A 19 -60.04 -39.26 14.76
N GLN A 20 -60.93 -38.43 14.18
CA GLN A 20 -61.32 -38.07 12.80
C GLN A 20 -62.26 -36.83 12.81
N ASN A 21 -62.22 -36.05 11.71
CA ASN A 21 -63.13 -35.03 11.11
C ASN A 21 -64.51 -34.62 11.71
N TYR A 22 -64.83 -33.30 11.66
CA TYR A 22 -65.76 -32.62 10.71
C TYR A 22 -66.12 -31.19 11.20
N GLY A 23 -66.18 -30.18 10.30
CA GLY A 23 -66.96 -28.94 10.57
C GLY A 23 -66.43 -27.59 10.05
N ALA A 24 -66.72 -27.30 8.78
CA ALA A 24 -66.87 -26.02 8.05
C ALA A 24 -66.58 -24.62 8.69
N GLY A 25 -65.84 -23.81 7.92
CA GLY A 25 -66.34 -22.54 7.34
C GLY A 25 -65.98 -21.20 8.01
N LEU A 26 -65.14 -20.39 7.35
CA LEU A 26 -65.46 -19.03 6.85
C LEU A 26 -64.22 -18.35 6.22
N ALA A 27 -64.46 -17.60 5.15
CA ALA A 27 -63.48 -17.15 4.16
C ALA A 27 -63.11 -15.65 4.25
N GLY A 28 -61.84 -15.36 3.92
CA GLY A 28 -61.38 -14.17 3.17
C GLY A 28 -60.71 -13.02 3.94
N PRO A 29 -59.91 -12.12 3.29
CA PRO A 29 -59.36 -12.18 1.92
C PRO A 29 -57.84 -11.91 1.77
N PHE A 30 -57.30 -12.43 0.67
CA PHE A 30 -55.98 -12.16 0.07
C PHE A 30 -55.84 -10.71 -0.46
N LYS A 31 -54.62 -10.14 -0.35
CA LYS A 31 -54.08 -9.02 -1.16
C LYS A 31 -52.56 -9.20 -1.31
N LYS A 32 -51.81 -8.77 -2.33
CA LYS A 32 -51.97 -8.30 -3.73
C LYS A 32 -50.52 -8.03 -4.18
N GLY A 33 -50.00 -8.66 -5.25
CA GLY A 33 -48.61 -8.42 -5.66
C GLY A 33 -48.18 -9.18 -6.91
N ALA A 34 -48.81 -8.92 -8.06
CA ALA A 34 -48.33 -9.42 -9.35
C ALA A 34 -48.83 -8.60 -10.55
N THR A 35 -49.90 -7.84 -10.41
CA THR A 35 -50.57 -7.22 -11.57
C THR A 35 -49.93 -5.92 -12.07
N VAL A 36 -49.16 -5.19 -11.24
CA VAL A 36 -48.62 -3.87 -11.63
C VAL A 36 -47.38 -3.96 -12.53
N ALA A 37 -46.56 -5.00 -12.39
CA ALA A 37 -45.32 -5.15 -13.17
C ALA A 37 -45.57 -5.57 -14.63
N VAL A 38 -46.59 -6.39 -14.87
CA VAL A 38 -46.96 -6.85 -16.22
C VAL A 38 -47.55 -5.70 -17.04
N SER A 39 -48.37 -4.85 -16.41
CA SER A 39 -48.99 -3.69 -17.09
C SER A 39 -47.96 -2.65 -17.53
N LEU A 40 -46.92 -2.37 -16.73
CA LEU A 40 -45.84 -1.45 -17.10
C LEU A 40 -45.01 -1.97 -18.28
N PHE A 41 -44.73 -3.28 -18.33
CA PHE A 41 -43.97 -3.88 -19.43
C PHE A 41 -44.74 -3.85 -20.76
N THR A 42 -46.06 -4.10 -20.72
CA THR A 42 -46.91 -3.96 -21.90
C THR A 42 -47.01 -2.52 -22.40
N ILE A 43 -47.03 -1.52 -21.50
CA ILE A 43 -47.07 -0.10 -21.90
C ILE A 43 -45.75 0.29 -22.59
N ILE A 44 -44.60 -0.18 -22.09
CA ILE A 44 -43.29 0.08 -22.70
C ILE A 44 -43.20 -0.51 -24.11
N LEU A 45 -43.69 -1.76 -24.30
CA LEU A 45 -43.69 -2.40 -25.63
C LEU A 45 -44.63 -1.70 -26.62
N ILE A 46 -45.79 -1.21 -26.16
CA ILE A 46 -46.71 -0.41 -26.98
C ILE A 46 -46.06 0.94 -27.33
N PHE A 47 -45.34 1.58 -26.42
CA PHE A 47 -44.59 2.82 -26.70
C PHE A 47 -43.46 2.62 -27.71
N ILE A 48 -42.70 1.52 -27.60
CA ILE A 48 -41.65 1.17 -28.56
C ILE A 48 -42.26 0.86 -29.94
N GLY A 49 -43.36 0.10 -29.98
CA GLY A 49 -44.10 -0.19 -31.21
C GLY A 49 -44.66 1.07 -31.88
N ALA A 50 -45.19 2.01 -31.08
CA ALA A 50 -45.67 3.30 -31.57
C ALA A 50 -44.54 4.16 -32.14
N LEU A 51 -43.38 4.23 -31.47
CA LEU A 51 -42.18 4.98 -31.91
C LEU A 51 -41.58 4.46 -33.23
N VAL A 52 -41.68 3.15 -33.47
CA VAL A 52 -41.26 2.53 -34.74
C VAL A 52 -42.28 2.82 -35.85
N SER A 53 -43.59 2.86 -35.53
CA SER A 53 -44.64 3.16 -36.51
C SER A 53 -44.71 4.63 -36.94
N THR A 54 -44.28 5.57 -36.08
CA THR A 54 -44.28 7.02 -36.36
C THR A 54 -43.00 7.51 -37.05
N ARG A 55 -42.11 6.61 -37.52
CA ARG A 55 -40.84 6.96 -38.18
C ARG A 55 -39.96 7.94 -37.39
N CYS A 56 -40.01 7.91 -36.05
CA CYS A 56 -39.08 8.67 -35.19
C CYS A 56 -37.71 7.98 -35.03
N ILE A 57 -37.47 6.87 -35.73
CA ILE A 57 -36.15 6.25 -35.88
C ILE A 57 -35.91 6.08 -37.38
N ASN A 58 -34.91 6.80 -37.90
CA ASN A 58 -34.54 6.73 -39.31
C ASN A 58 -33.80 5.40 -39.56
N VAL A 59 -34.44 4.48 -40.29
CA VAL A 59 -33.92 3.14 -40.64
C VAL A 59 -32.77 3.20 -41.67
N TYR A 60 -32.31 4.40 -42.07
CA TYR A 60 -31.11 4.60 -42.87
C TYR A 60 -29.79 4.17 -42.19
N ILE A 61 -29.80 3.77 -40.91
CA ILE A 61 -28.60 3.29 -40.20
C ILE A 61 -28.29 1.81 -40.52
N LEU A 62 -29.19 1.07 -41.20
CA LEU A 62 -29.04 -0.38 -41.33
C LEU A 62 -28.70 -0.95 -42.72
N THR A 63 -28.61 -0.19 -43.80
CA THR A 63 -28.14 -0.74 -45.10
C THR A 63 -27.60 0.32 -46.07
N GLY A 64 -26.38 0.09 -46.58
CA GLY A 64 -25.79 0.71 -47.77
C GLY A 64 -24.80 1.85 -47.49
N ASP A 65 -23.71 2.04 -48.22
CA ASP A 65 -22.98 1.18 -49.14
C ASP A 65 -21.59 1.79 -49.35
N PHE A 66 -20.61 0.94 -49.64
CA PHE A 66 -19.35 1.17 -50.35
C PHE A 66 -19.06 2.60 -50.88
N LEU A 67 -18.25 3.36 -50.13
CA LEU A 67 -17.24 4.25 -50.73
C LEU A 67 -15.94 4.16 -49.92
N LYS A 68 -14.92 3.61 -50.56
CA LYS A 68 -13.52 3.60 -50.11
C LYS A 68 -13.05 5.04 -49.87
N ASN A 69 -13.07 5.48 -48.62
CA ASN A 69 -12.10 6.46 -48.14
C ASN A 69 -11.06 5.67 -47.33
N THR A 70 -9.91 5.42 -47.96
CA THR A 70 -8.68 5.01 -47.27
C THR A 70 -8.26 6.13 -46.33
N SER A 71 -8.85 6.13 -45.13
CA SER A 71 -8.19 6.71 -43.96
C SER A 71 -6.97 5.82 -43.67
N PRO A 72 -5.77 6.38 -43.42
CA PRO A 72 -4.64 5.54 -43.04
C PRO A 72 -5.03 4.83 -41.74
N THR A 73 -5.20 3.51 -41.83
CA THR A 73 -5.24 2.63 -40.67
C THR A 73 -4.04 3.01 -39.81
N LYS A 74 -4.30 3.62 -38.64
CA LYS A 74 -3.27 3.72 -37.61
C LYS A 74 -2.69 2.32 -37.47
N PRO A 75 -1.37 2.13 -37.63
CA PRO A 75 -0.80 0.82 -37.41
C PRO A 75 -1.21 0.40 -36.01
N HIS A 76 -1.78 -0.80 -35.89
CA HIS A 76 -2.03 -1.42 -34.61
C HIS A 76 -0.64 -1.56 -33.98
N SER A 77 -0.26 -0.59 -33.15
CA SER A 77 0.98 -0.63 -32.37
C SER A 77 0.88 -1.89 -31.54
N GLN A 78 1.59 -2.94 -31.97
CA GLN A 78 1.66 -4.19 -31.26
C GLN A 78 2.46 -3.88 -30.01
N LYS A 79 1.76 -3.69 -28.88
CA LYS A 79 2.38 -3.30 -27.62
C LYS A 79 3.42 -4.35 -27.27
N PHE A 80 4.68 -3.96 -27.23
CA PHE A 80 5.76 -4.85 -26.84
C PHE A 80 5.50 -5.35 -25.42
N GLU A 81 5.31 -6.66 -25.29
CA GLU A 81 5.08 -7.32 -24.01
C GLU A 81 6.33 -8.12 -23.63
N TYR A 82 6.86 -7.82 -22.46
CA TYR A 82 7.96 -8.56 -21.89
C TYR A 82 7.50 -9.96 -21.47
N SER A 83 8.26 -10.98 -21.87
CA SER A 83 8.13 -12.34 -21.38
C SER A 83 9.41 -12.76 -20.67
N LEU A 84 9.30 -13.61 -19.65
CA LEU A 84 10.45 -14.23 -19.00
C LEU A 84 10.80 -15.51 -19.74
N ASN A 85 12.03 -15.63 -20.24
CA ASN A 85 12.50 -16.86 -20.84
C ASN A 85 13.12 -17.79 -19.79
N CYS A 86 12.29 -18.57 -19.10
CA CYS A 86 12.75 -19.56 -18.12
C CYS A 86 13.09 -20.94 -18.74
N ARG A 87 13.22 -21.06 -20.08
CA ARG A 87 13.41 -22.36 -20.76
C ARG A 87 14.81 -22.95 -20.57
N GLU A 88 15.81 -22.15 -20.21
CA GLU A 88 17.14 -22.61 -19.80
C GLU A 88 17.19 -22.86 -18.29
N GLY A 89 16.30 -23.74 -17.83
CA GLY A 89 16.35 -24.28 -16.48
C GLY A 89 17.47 -25.29 -16.32
N ASN A 90 18.73 -24.88 -16.49
CA ASN A 90 19.88 -25.46 -15.80
C ASN A 90 21.18 -24.67 -16.05
N MET A 91 21.76 -24.17 -14.95
CA MET A 91 23.20 -23.88 -14.77
C MET A 91 23.83 -22.58 -15.29
N SER A 92 23.08 -21.52 -15.60
CA SER A 92 23.68 -20.19 -15.51
C SER A 92 22.79 -19.26 -14.71
N GLN A 93 23.18 -19.01 -13.47
CA GLN A 93 22.72 -17.87 -12.65
C GLN A 93 23.20 -16.57 -13.29
N THR A 94 22.94 -16.36 -14.58
CA THR A 94 23.45 -15.21 -15.34
C THR A 94 22.40 -14.79 -16.35
N CYS A 95 22.31 -13.49 -16.56
CA CYS A 95 21.48 -12.88 -17.58
C CYS A 95 21.91 -13.36 -18.97
N PRO A 96 21.03 -13.30 -20.00
CA PRO A 96 21.42 -13.60 -21.37
C PRO A 96 22.66 -12.77 -21.73
N VAL A 97 23.80 -13.42 -21.84
CA VAL A 97 25.10 -12.76 -22.01
C VAL A 97 25.14 -12.17 -23.42
N THR A 98 24.73 -10.91 -23.55
CA THR A 98 25.12 -10.08 -24.70
C THR A 98 26.49 -9.48 -24.43
N GLY A 99 27.51 -10.35 -24.51
CA GLY A 99 28.94 -10.02 -24.57
C GLY A 99 29.63 -9.78 -23.21
N PRO A 100 30.87 -10.25 -23.02
CA PRO A 100 31.70 -9.80 -21.92
C PRO A 100 32.32 -8.45 -22.27
N VAL A 101 32.22 -7.48 -21.37
CA VAL A 101 33.22 -6.41 -21.33
C VAL A 101 33.93 -6.56 -19.99
N ALA A 102 35.16 -7.08 -20.06
CA ALA A 102 36.13 -6.82 -19.00
C ALA A 102 36.31 -5.30 -18.96
N PHE A 103 35.63 -4.65 -18.02
CA PHE A 103 35.86 -3.23 -17.76
C PHE A 103 37.10 -3.11 -16.90
N GLU A 104 38.05 -2.30 -17.35
CA GLU A 104 39.15 -1.89 -16.50
C GLU A 104 38.59 -1.16 -15.27
N PRO A 105 39.07 -1.46 -14.05
CA PRO A 105 38.56 -0.84 -12.84
C PRO A 105 38.85 0.65 -12.86
N GLY A 106 37.82 1.46 -13.06
CA GLY A 106 37.84 2.86 -12.65
C GLY A 106 37.91 2.92 -11.12
N GLU A 107 38.76 3.78 -10.57
CA GLU A 107 38.82 3.99 -9.13
C GLU A 107 37.43 4.41 -8.63
N PRO A 108 36.85 3.69 -7.65
CA PRO A 108 35.53 4.03 -7.18
C PRO A 108 35.58 5.40 -6.51
N PRO A 109 34.59 6.25 -6.78
CA PRO A 109 34.66 7.65 -6.38
C PRO A 109 34.51 7.75 -4.88
N THR A 110 35.44 8.53 -4.31
CA THR A 110 35.64 8.64 -2.87
C THR A 110 34.40 9.07 -2.10
N MET A 111 33.41 9.73 -2.71
CA MET A 111 32.21 10.22 -2.01
C MET A 111 31.13 9.15 -1.85
N VAL A 112 30.83 8.34 -2.87
CA VAL A 112 29.86 7.24 -2.76
C VAL A 112 30.42 6.12 -1.89
N GLU A 113 31.73 5.83 -2.02
CA GLU A 113 32.40 4.82 -1.19
C GLU A 113 32.41 5.14 0.31
N LYS A 114 32.35 6.43 0.70
CA LYS A 114 32.23 6.80 2.12
C LYS A 114 30.97 6.25 2.79
N ALA A 115 29.91 5.93 2.04
CA ALA A 115 28.71 5.29 2.58
C ALA A 115 28.87 3.76 2.76
N ARG A 116 29.91 3.12 2.23
CA ARG A 116 30.12 1.66 2.30
C ARG A 116 30.02 1.08 3.72
N PRO A 117 30.61 1.67 4.78
CA PRO A 117 30.49 1.13 6.14
C PRO A 117 29.04 1.09 6.64
N ALA A 118 28.19 2.02 6.19
CA ALA A 118 26.78 2.08 6.52
C ALA A 118 25.93 1.23 5.57
N ALA A 119 26.31 1.06 4.31
CA ALA A 119 25.54 0.33 3.32
C ALA A 119 25.43 -1.18 3.58
N SER A 120 24.33 -1.77 3.12
CA SER A 120 24.13 -3.23 3.02
C SER A 120 24.48 -3.76 1.63
N ILE A 121 24.14 -3.00 0.58
CA ILE A 121 24.43 -3.31 -0.83
C ILE A 121 24.84 -2.04 -1.59
N ARG A 122 25.60 -2.19 -2.67
CA ARG A 122 25.82 -1.17 -3.69
C ARG A 122 25.12 -1.59 -4.96
N ILE A 123 24.42 -0.66 -5.60
CA ILE A 123 23.71 -0.89 -6.86
C ILE A 123 24.27 0.08 -7.90
N VAL A 124 24.71 -0.47 -9.02
CA VAL A 124 25.23 0.29 -10.15
C VAL A 124 24.40 -0.05 -11.38
N VAL A 125 23.87 0.97 -12.05
CA VAL A 125 23.18 0.83 -13.34
C VAL A 125 24.04 1.45 -14.42
N VAL A 126 24.43 0.64 -15.41
CA VAL A 126 25.21 1.05 -16.58
C VAL A 126 24.54 0.49 -17.82
N ASP A 127 24.26 1.35 -18.79
CA ASP A 127 23.61 1.00 -20.07
C ASP A 127 22.29 0.23 -19.87
N GLY A 128 21.53 0.61 -18.84
CA GLY A 128 20.25 -0.02 -18.50
C GLY A 128 20.35 -1.44 -17.91
N LYS A 129 21.55 -1.91 -17.58
CA LYS A 129 21.80 -3.18 -16.86
C LYS A 129 22.08 -2.91 -15.38
N VAL A 130 21.65 -3.80 -14.49
CA VAL A 130 21.78 -3.64 -13.04
C VAL A 130 22.90 -4.55 -12.52
N TYR A 131 23.83 -3.97 -11.77
CA TYR A 131 24.94 -4.67 -11.13
C TYR A 131 24.90 -4.42 -9.62
N VAL A 132 25.12 -5.46 -8.82
CA VAL A 132 24.99 -5.37 -7.37
C VAL A 132 26.19 -6.00 -6.67
N GLU A 133 26.79 -5.26 -5.75
CA GLU A 133 27.79 -5.76 -4.80
C GLU A 133 27.14 -5.84 -3.41
N LYS A 134 27.18 -7.02 -2.77
CA LYS A 134 26.60 -7.20 -1.42
C LYS A 134 27.69 -7.06 -0.35
N TYR A 135 27.50 -6.17 0.61
CA TYR A 135 28.46 -5.93 1.70
C TYR A 135 28.10 -6.63 3.00
N LYS A 136 26.81 -6.64 3.33
CA LYS A 136 26.29 -7.21 4.56
C LYS A 136 25.22 -8.23 4.25
N ARG A 137 25.09 -9.21 5.13
CA ARG A 137 23.92 -10.09 5.10
C ARG A 137 22.68 -9.25 5.41
N VAL A 138 21.77 -9.17 4.44
CA VAL A 138 20.46 -8.58 4.61
C VAL A 138 19.51 -9.66 5.12
N ASN A 139 18.76 -9.32 6.17
CA ASN A 139 17.75 -10.23 6.71
C ASN A 139 16.56 -10.24 5.77
N ARG A 140 16.10 -11.43 5.38
CA ARG A 140 14.97 -11.62 4.46
C ARG A 140 15.28 -11.03 3.07
N ASN A 141 14.38 -11.22 2.11
CA ASN A 141 14.56 -10.90 0.69
C ASN A 141 14.37 -9.40 0.39
N ARG A 142 14.74 -8.51 1.32
CA ARG A 142 14.52 -7.06 1.21
C ARG A 142 15.38 -6.44 0.11
N ASP A 143 16.65 -6.81 0.10
CA ASP A 143 17.60 -6.45 -0.96
C ASP A 143 17.10 -6.97 -2.32
N GLU A 144 16.64 -8.22 -2.38
CA GLU A 144 16.11 -8.80 -3.62
C GLU A 144 14.91 -8.05 -4.18
N PHE A 145 13.90 -7.75 -3.36
CA PHE A 145 12.73 -7.00 -3.85
C PHE A 145 13.06 -5.53 -4.18
N THR A 146 14.11 -4.98 -3.60
CA THR A 146 14.64 -3.65 -3.96
C THR A 146 15.29 -3.67 -5.34
N ILE A 147 16.16 -4.66 -5.60
CA ILE A 147 16.80 -4.87 -6.90
C ILE A 147 15.72 -5.16 -7.95
N TRP A 148 14.74 -6.01 -7.62
CA TRP A 148 13.59 -6.29 -8.48
C TRP A 148 12.83 -5.02 -8.85
N GLY A 149 12.62 -4.12 -7.89
CA GLY A 149 11.96 -2.84 -8.13
C GLY A 149 12.69 -1.94 -9.11
N ILE A 150 14.03 -1.87 -9.02
CA ILE A 150 14.88 -1.15 -9.98
C ILE A 150 14.80 -1.79 -11.37
N LEU A 151 14.82 -3.12 -11.47
CA LEU A 151 14.61 -3.82 -12.74
C LEU A 151 13.25 -3.50 -13.36
N GLN A 152 12.19 -3.43 -12.54
CA GLN A 152 10.87 -3.06 -13.02
C GLN A 152 10.79 -1.60 -13.45
N LEU A 153 11.50 -0.69 -12.77
CA LEU A 153 11.63 0.70 -13.18
C LEU A 153 12.27 0.81 -14.58
N LEU A 154 13.37 0.09 -14.81
CA LEU A 154 14.06 0.08 -16.11
C LEU A 154 13.18 -0.52 -17.22
N ARG A 155 12.30 -1.48 -16.91
CA ARG A 155 11.28 -2.00 -17.84
C ARG A 155 10.15 -1.01 -18.09
N MET A 156 9.77 -0.22 -17.08
CA MET A 156 8.73 0.80 -17.21
C MET A 156 9.22 1.95 -18.10
N TYR A 157 10.49 2.32 -17.98
CA TYR A 157 11.12 3.45 -18.66
C TYR A 157 12.43 3.07 -19.38
N PRO A 158 12.36 2.18 -20.40
CA PRO A 158 13.54 1.63 -21.05
C PRO A 158 14.36 2.73 -21.73
N GLY A 159 15.66 2.77 -21.47
CA GLY A 159 16.61 3.73 -22.05
C GLY A 159 16.42 5.19 -21.61
N LYS A 160 15.59 5.46 -20.59
CA LYS A 160 15.29 6.83 -20.15
C LYS A 160 16.03 7.25 -18.89
N LEU A 161 16.49 6.32 -18.07
CA LEU A 161 17.30 6.63 -16.89
C LEU A 161 18.78 6.73 -17.29
N PRO A 162 19.53 7.70 -16.74
CA PRO A 162 20.99 7.74 -16.87
C PRO A 162 21.64 6.62 -16.05
N ASP A 163 22.93 6.39 -16.30
CA ASP A 163 23.75 5.55 -15.43
C ASP A 163 23.83 6.16 -14.02
N PHE A 164 23.80 5.31 -12.99
CA PHE A 164 23.94 5.74 -11.60
C PHE A 164 24.63 4.68 -10.73
N ASP A 165 25.21 5.11 -9.62
CA ASP A 165 25.92 4.27 -8.65
C ASP A 165 25.53 4.74 -7.25
N LEU A 166 24.86 3.87 -6.50
CA LEU A 166 24.29 4.19 -5.19
C LEU A 166 24.63 3.15 -4.13
N MET A 167 24.69 3.63 -2.89
CA MET A 167 24.80 2.83 -1.67
C MET A 167 23.43 2.71 -1.01
N PHE A 168 23.05 1.51 -0.57
CA PHE A 168 21.74 1.24 -0.01
C PHE A 168 21.85 0.48 1.33
N GLU A 169 21.21 0.97 2.39
CA GLU A 169 21.04 0.25 3.65
C GLU A 169 19.62 -0.34 3.74
N CYS A 170 19.55 -1.65 3.97
CA CYS A 170 18.33 -2.45 3.90
C CYS A 170 17.70 -2.78 5.27
N ARG A 171 18.31 -2.30 6.36
CA ARG A 171 17.82 -2.49 7.74
C ARG A 171 16.73 -1.48 8.08
N ASP A 172 16.25 -1.53 9.33
CA ASP A 172 15.09 -0.75 9.77
C ASP A 172 15.44 0.68 10.21
N ARG A 173 16.71 0.97 10.53
CA ARG A 173 17.11 2.24 11.16
C ARG A 173 17.95 3.08 10.21
N PRO A 174 17.58 4.36 9.98
CA PRO A 174 18.41 5.28 9.20
C PRO A 174 19.73 5.57 9.93
N MET A 175 20.78 5.81 9.15
CA MET A 175 22.17 5.68 9.61
C MET A 175 22.95 7.00 9.61
N ILE A 176 22.70 7.91 8.66
CA ILE A 176 23.51 9.13 8.46
C ILE A 176 23.00 10.25 9.37
N ARG A 177 23.46 10.28 10.62
CA ARG A 177 22.97 11.22 11.64
C ARG A 177 23.41 12.66 11.36
N THR A 178 22.46 13.60 11.35
CA THR A 178 22.70 15.00 10.97
C THR A 178 23.73 15.69 11.86
N HIS A 179 23.67 15.48 13.18
CA HIS A 179 24.57 16.09 14.16
C HIS A 179 26.06 15.75 13.95
N LEU A 180 26.38 14.65 13.24
CA LEU A 180 27.77 14.27 12.92
C LEU A 180 28.37 15.08 11.77
N TYR A 181 27.54 15.81 11.02
CA TYR A 181 27.92 16.58 9.84
C TYR A 181 27.53 18.06 9.97
N GLN A 182 27.43 18.56 11.21
CA GLN A 182 27.19 19.97 11.53
C GLN A 182 28.40 20.57 12.24
N GLY A 183 28.76 21.81 11.89
CA GLY A 183 29.85 22.56 12.52
C GLY A 183 30.99 22.96 11.57
N PRO A 184 31.97 23.75 12.05
CA PRO A 184 33.04 24.31 11.22
C PRO A 184 33.94 23.26 10.56
N ASP A 185 34.14 22.12 11.23
CA ASP A 185 34.99 21.01 10.78
C ASP A 185 34.18 19.82 10.22
N ALA A 186 32.90 20.04 9.92
CA ALA A 186 32.01 18.98 9.46
C ALA A 186 32.43 18.42 8.09
N THR A 187 32.47 17.10 7.99
CA THR A 187 32.66 16.43 6.69
C THR A 187 31.37 16.45 5.87
N VAL A 188 31.48 16.28 4.55
CA VAL A 188 30.30 16.15 3.68
C VAL A 188 29.62 14.81 3.97
N PRO A 189 28.30 14.78 4.27
CA PRO A 189 27.59 13.53 4.54
C PRO A 189 27.62 12.62 3.31
N PRO A 190 27.89 11.31 3.48
CA PRO A 190 27.89 10.39 2.35
C PRO A 190 26.45 10.09 1.91
N PRO A 191 26.18 9.94 0.60
CA PRO A 191 24.85 9.62 0.12
C PRO A 191 24.52 8.16 0.43
N LEU A 192 23.48 7.94 1.23
CA LEU A 192 22.99 6.60 1.55
C LEU A 192 21.48 6.54 1.32
N PHE A 193 21.05 5.61 0.48
CA PHE A 193 19.63 5.34 0.27
C PHE A 193 19.10 4.41 1.35
N HIS A 194 17.89 4.67 1.81
CA HIS A 194 17.22 3.91 2.87
C HIS A 194 15.70 3.98 2.71
N TYR A 195 14.96 3.01 3.25
CA TYR A 195 13.49 3.00 3.16
C TYR A 195 12.80 3.93 4.16
N CYS A 196 13.53 4.32 5.20
CA CYS A 196 13.09 5.21 6.26
C CYS A 196 14.01 6.43 6.36
N GLY A 197 13.45 7.56 6.77
CA GLY A 197 14.19 8.77 7.11
C GLY A 197 13.45 9.54 8.21
N ASP A 198 14.17 10.41 8.90
CA ASP A 198 13.64 11.29 9.94
C ASP A 198 14.42 12.62 9.94
N ASP A 199 13.96 13.60 10.73
CA ASP A 199 14.58 14.93 10.80
C ASP A 199 16.01 14.90 11.40
N GLU A 200 16.42 13.77 11.97
CA GLU A 200 17.75 13.57 12.57
C GLU A 200 18.72 12.85 11.62
N THR A 201 18.30 12.55 10.38
CA THR A 201 19.10 11.78 9.41
C THR A 201 19.13 12.40 8.02
N TYR A 202 20.24 12.19 7.30
CA TYR A 202 20.44 12.60 5.90
C TYR A 202 20.20 11.45 4.90
N ASP A 203 19.69 10.31 5.36
CA ASP A 203 19.38 9.17 4.50
C ASP A 203 18.38 9.57 3.39
N ILE A 204 18.66 9.18 2.16
CA ILE A 204 17.84 9.47 0.98
C ILE A 204 16.70 8.44 0.93
N VAL A 205 15.48 8.89 1.19
CA VAL A 205 14.31 8.01 1.24
C VAL A 205 14.03 7.39 -0.13
N PHE A 206 13.89 6.07 -0.16
CA PHE A 206 13.54 5.27 -1.34
C PHE A 206 12.27 4.46 -1.05
N PRO A 207 11.44 4.12 -2.07
CA PRO A 207 10.26 3.29 -1.85
C PRO A 207 10.63 1.93 -1.25
N ASP A 208 9.88 1.53 -0.22
CA ASP A 208 10.06 0.27 0.48
C ASP A 208 9.89 -0.95 -0.44
N TRP A 209 10.67 -2.00 -0.21
CA TRP A 209 10.64 -3.23 -1.01
C TRP A 209 9.24 -3.88 -1.07
N SER A 210 8.41 -3.67 -0.05
CA SER A 210 7.06 -4.22 0.04
C SER A 210 6.11 -3.73 -1.05
N PHE A 211 6.44 -2.66 -1.79
CA PHE A 211 5.68 -2.28 -3.00
C PHE A 211 5.63 -3.40 -4.04
N TRP A 212 6.70 -4.18 -4.15
CA TRP A 212 6.79 -5.33 -5.06
C TRP A 212 6.46 -6.66 -4.38
N GLY A 213 6.28 -6.66 -3.06
CA GLY A 213 5.87 -7.81 -2.26
C GLY A 213 6.80 -8.08 -1.08
N TRP A 214 6.27 -8.81 -0.10
CA TRP A 214 7.03 -9.27 1.05
C TRP A 214 6.58 -10.71 1.41
N PRO A 215 7.13 -11.73 0.73
CA PRO A 215 6.64 -13.10 0.81
C PRO A 215 6.73 -13.70 2.21
N GLU A 216 7.74 -13.32 3.01
CA GLU A 216 7.97 -13.89 4.33
C GLU A 216 6.98 -13.41 5.39
N THR A 217 6.22 -12.34 5.11
CA THR A 217 5.11 -11.85 5.93
C THR A 217 3.77 -11.98 5.22
N ASN A 218 3.77 -12.63 4.04
CA ASN A 218 2.60 -12.81 3.18
C ASN A 218 1.93 -11.49 2.76
N ILE A 219 2.70 -10.40 2.63
CA ILE A 219 2.19 -9.13 2.10
C ILE A 219 2.35 -9.15 0.58
N LYS A 220 1.22 -9.11 -0.12
CA LYS A 220 1.18 -9.11 -1.59
C LYS A 220 1.79 -7.83 -2.18
N PRO A 221 2.21 -7.86 -3.46
CA PRO A 221 2.58 -6.65 -4.17
C PRO A 221 1.47 -5.61 -4.15
N TRP A 222 1.86 -4.34 -4.18
CA TRP A 222 0.98 -3.21 -3.87
C TRP A 222 -0.33 -3.20 -4.66
N ASN A 223 -0.31 -3.46 -5.97
CA ASN A 223 -1.53 -3.48 -6.79
C ASN A 223 -2.54 -4.54 -6.33
N GLY A 224 -2.06 -5.75 -6.01
CA GLY A 224 -2.91 -6.82 -5.49
C GLY A 224 -3.38 -6.53 -4.06
N PHE A 225 -2.45 -6.10 -3.20
CA PHE A 225 -2.75 -5.78 -1.80
C PHE A 225 -3.76 -4.63 -1.68
N LYS A 226 -3.62 -3.59 -2.49
CA LYS A 226 -4.54 -2.45 -2.54
C LYS A 226 -5.95 -2.84 -2.95
N LYS A 227 -6.09 -3.83 -3.85
CA LYS A 227 -7.40 -4.42 -4.21
C LYS A 227 -7.99 -5.16 -3.01
N ASP A 228 -7.20 -5.98 -2.31
CA ASP A 228 -7.66 -6.68 -1.12
C ASP A 228 -8.12 -5.70 -0.02
N LEU A 229 -7.39 -4.60 0.20
CA LEU A 229 -7.78 -3.54 1.14
C LEU A 229 -9.11 -2.90 0.75
N LYS A 230 -9.30 -2.61 -0.55
CA LYS A 230 -10.54 -2.03 -1.07
C LYS A 230 -11.73 -2.99 -0.88
N GLU A 231 -11.54 -4.27 -1.19
CA GLU A 231 -12.55 -5.32 -0.98
C GLU A 231 -12.86 -5.51 0.51
N GLY A 232 -11.84 -5.58 1.37
CA GLY A 232 -11.96 -5.64 2.81
C GLY A 232 -12.79 -4.49 3.37
N ASN A 233 -12.59 -3.27 2.85
CA ASN A 233 -13.35 -2.09 3.24
C ASN A 233 -14.83 -2.14 2.82
N TYR A 234 -15.20 -2.91 1.80
CA TYR A 234 -16.60 -3.08 1.39
C TYR A 234 -17.35 -4.21 2.11
N ARG A 235 -16.65 -5.10 2.82
CA ARG A 235 -17.28 -6.24 3.53
C ARG A 235 -18.27 -5.79 4.61
N THR A 236 -17.96 -4.69 5.29
CA THR A 236 -18.78 -4.12 6.36
C THR A 236 -18.87 -2.62 6.17
N LYS A 237 -20.09 -2.07 6.17
CA LYS A 237 -20.31 -0.62 6.12
C LYS A 237 -19.62 0.02 7.32
N TRP A 238 -19.08 1.22 7.14
CA TRP A 238 -18.31 1.91 8.19
C TRP A 238 -19.06 2.01 9.53
N ILE A 239 -20.34 2.37 9.49
CA ILE A 239 -21.15 2.57 10.69
C ILE A 239 -21.41 1.26 11.46
N ASP A 240 -21.37 0.12 10.77
CA ASP A 240 -21.62 -1.20 11.35
C ASP A 240 -20.34 -1.83 11.94
N ARG A 241 -19.19 -1.15 11.84
CA ARG A 241 -17.93 -1.61 12.43
C ARG A 241 -17.88 -1.34 13.93
N GLU A 242 -17.08 -2.14 14.62
CA GLU A 242 -16.80 -1.99 16.05
C GLU A 242 -16.31 -0.56 16.36
N PRO A 243 -16.93 0.15 17.32
CA PRO A 243 -16.67 1.57 17.61
C PRO A 243 -15.39 1.82 18.43
N TYR A 244 -14.40 0.94 18.30
CA TYR A 244 -13.17 0.98 19.09
C TYR A 244 -11.95 1.24 18.22
N ALA A 245 -10.94 1.87 18.83
CA ALA A 245 -9.61 1.92 18.26
C ALA A 245 -8.95 0.55 18.33
N TYR A 246 -8.36 0.12 17.23
CA TYR A 246 -7.72 -1.19 17.13
C TYR A 246 -6.26 -1.05 16.74
N TRP A 247 -5.42 -1.87 17.39
CA TRP A 247 -4.02 -2.06 17.03
C TRP A 247 -3.60 -3.49 17.30
N LYS A 248 -2.83 -4.07 16.38
CA LYS A 248 -2.13 -5.34 16.59
C LYS A 248 -0.70 -5.19 16.10
N GLY A 249 0.29 -5.42 16.96
CA GLY A 249 1.68 -5.22 16.58
C GLY A 249 2.69 -5.74 17.58
N ASN A 250 3.97 -5.77 17.17
CA ASN A 250 5.06 -6.21 18.04
C ASN A 250 5.49 -5.05 18.96
N VAL A 251 5.18 -5.18 20.24
CA VAL A 251 5.52 -4.20 21.30
C VAL A 251 7.02 -4.06 21.54
N LYS A 252 7.85 -5.03 21.11
CA LYS A 252 9.31 -4.98 21.33
C LYS A 252 10.05 -4.04 20.38
N MET A 253 9.41 -3.58 19.29
CA MET A 253 10.10 -2.85 18.21
C MET A 253 10.31 -1.36 18.47
N GLY A 254 9.61 -0.76 19.44
CA GLY A 254 9.72 0.68 19.69
C GLY A 254 9.12 1.09 21.04
N VAL A 255 9.62 2.19 21.60
CA VAL A 255 9.13 2.73 22.89
C VAL A 255 7.65 3.10 22.79
N VAL A 256 7.26 3.77 21.70
CA VAL A 256 5.86 4.18 21.46
C VAL A 256 4.91 2.98 21.47
N ARG A 257 5.29 1.84 20.88
CA ARG A 257 4.46 0.63 20.88
C ARG A 257 4.31 0.02 22.27
N LYS A 258 5.35 0.10 23.12
CA LYS A 258 5.27 -0.33 24.53
C LYS A 258 4.31 0.55 25.32
N GLU A 259 4.42 1.86 25.15
CA GLU A 259 3.55 2.82 25.82
C GLU A 259 2.10 2.69 25.35
N LEU A 260 1.86 2.53 24.05
CA LEU A 260 0.53 2.26 23.50
C LEU A 260 -0.11 1.03 24.15
N PHE A 261 0.65 -0.06 24.29
CA PHE A 261 0.10 -1.30 24.84
C PHE A 261 -0.31 -1.20 26.32
N LYS A 262 0.18 -0.19 27.06
CA LYS A 262 -0.31 0.10 28.42
C LYS A 262 -1.77 0.59 28.43
N CYS A 263 -2.27 1.08 27.29
CA CYS A 263 -3.65 1.54 27.12
C CYS A 263 -4.66 0.42 26.81
N ARG A 264 -4.28 -0.85 26.96
CA ARG A 264 -5.21 -1.97 26.77
C ARG A 264 -6.34 -1.89 27.81
N ASN A 265 -7.51 -2.40 27.45
CA ASN A 265 -8.64 -2.47 28.36
C ASN A 265 -8.36 -3.44 29.53
N THR A 266 -8.84 -3.08 30.72
CA THR A 266 -8.97 -3.96 31.89
C THR A 266 -10.43 -3.97 32.34
N ASP A 267 -10.76 -4.80 33.33
CA ASP A 267 -12.13 -4.85 33.88
C ASP A 267 -12.51 -3.52 34.56
N GLU A 268 -11.53 -2.76 35.06
CA GLU A 268 -11.75 -1.47 35.71
C GLU A 268 -11.64 -0.26 34.78
N GLN A 269 -10.96 -0.38 33.65
CA GLN A 269 -10.64 0.76 32.78
C GLN A 269 -10.75 0.42 31.28
N ASP A 270 -11.66 1.10 30.58
CA ASP A 270 -11.75 1.05 29.11
C ASP A 270 -11.33 2.40 28.49
N TRP A 271 -10.29 2.36 27.66
CA TRP A 271 -9.80 3.50 26.88
C TRP A 271 -10.40 3.55 25.46
N ASN A 272 -11.46 2.76 25.19
CA ASN A 272 -12.01 2.47 23.87
C ASN A 272 -10.97 1.88 22.90
N ALA A 273 -9.98 1.16 23.43
CA ALA A 273 -8.89 0.59 22.66
C ALA A 273 -8.90 -0.95 22.76
N ARG A 274 -8.66 -1.61 21.63
CA ARG A 274 -8.54 -3.07 21.48
C ARG A 274 -7.14 -3.36 20.93
N LEU A 275 -6.21 -3.58 21.86
CA LEU A 275 -4.78 -3.66 21.59
C LEU A 275 -4.28 -5.10 21.78
N TYR A 276 -3.63 -5.65 20.75
CA TYR A 276 -3.20 -7.04 20.73
C TYR A 276 -1.71 -7.16 20.44
N ILE A 277 -1.01 -8.04 21.15
CA ILE A 277 0.39 -8.35 20.86
C ILE A 277 0.45 -9.23 19.61
N MET A 278 1.29 -8.82 18.65
CA MET A 278 1.70 -9.69 17.55
C MET A 278 2.93 -10.51 17.97
N ASP A 279 2.75 -11.82 18.06
CA ASP A 279 3.82 -12.78 18.32
C ASP A 279 4.32 -13.36 17.00
N TRP A 280 5.55 -13.04 16.62
CA TRP A 280 6.14 -13.48 15.34
C TRP A 280 6.15 -15.00 15.16
N GLY A 281 6.40 -15.77 16.23
CA GLY A 281 6.41 -17.23 16.15
C GLY A 281 5.03 -17.78 15.81
N ARG A 282 3.99 -17.25 16.47
CA ARG A 282 2.59 -17.63 16.18
C ARG A 282 2.13 -17.14 14.81
N GLU A 283 2.49 -15.93 14.41
CA GLU A 283 2.12 -15.40 13.09
C GLU A 283 2.71 -16.25 11.98
N VAL A 284 3.99 -16.62 12.07
CA VAL A 284 4.65 -17.53 11.12
C VAL A 284 3.92 -18.87 11.05
N GLN A 285 3.59 -19.48 12.20
CA GLN A 285 2.84 -20.75 12.24
C GLN A 285 1.43 -20.64 11.61
N SER A 286 0.77 -19.49 11.76
CA SER A 286 -0.56 -19.25 11.18
C SER A 286 -0.52 -18.80 9.70
N GLY A 287 0.68 -18.59 9.13
CA GLY A 287 0.85 -18.01 7.79
C GLY A 287 0.37 -16.56 7.71
N PHE A 288 0.50 -15.80 8.81
CA PHE A 288 0.08 -14.40 8.97
C PHE A 288 -1.42 -14.14 8.76
N LYS A 289 -2.26 -15.19 8.69
CA LYS A 289 -3.70 -15.05 8.45
C LYS A 289 -4.41 -14.20 9.50
N THR A 290 -3.93 -14.22 10.74
CA THR A 290 -4.52 -13.43 11.84
C THR A 290 -4.02 -11.98 11.88
N SER A 291 -3.08 -11.62 11.01
CA SER A 291 -2.53 -10.27 10.86
C SER A 291 -2.71 -9.73 9.44
N ASP A 292 -3.52 -10.39 8.60
CA ASP A 292 -3.89 -9.90 7.28
C ASP A 292 -4.61 -8.55 7.41
N LEU A 293 -4.07 -7.50 6.82
CA LEU A 293 -4.57 -6.14 6.98
C LEU A 293 -5.95 -5.95 6.33
N ALA A 294 -6.25 -6.63 5.22
CA ALA A 294 -7.54 -6.55 4.55
C ALA A 294 -8.68 -7.19 5.37
N SER A 295 -8.38 -8.23 6.17
CA SER A 295 -9.32 -8.84 7.11
C SER A 295 -9.62 -7.95 8.33
N GLN A 296 -8.77 -6.97 8.61
CA GLN A 296 -8.88 -6.14 9.81
C GLN A 296 -9.84 -4.96 9.65
N CYS A 297 -10.53 -4.78 8.52
CA CYS A 297 -11.52 -3.71 8.29
C CYS A 297 -12.83 -3.85 9.12
N THR A 298 -12.74 -4.40 10.34
CA THR A 298 -13.86 -4.69 11.26
C THR A 298 -14.06 -3.62 12.33
N HIS A 299 -13.07 -2.73 12.53
CA HIS A 299 -13.12 -1.66 13.53
C HIS A 299 -13.13 -0.30 12.84
N ARG A 300 -13.81 0.70 13.43
CA ARG A 300 -13.89 2.06 12.88
C ARG A 300 -12.55 2.77 12.88
N TYR A 301 -11.74 2.58 13.92
CA TYR A 301 -10.50 3.35 14.10
C TYR A 301 -9.29 2.41 14.12
N LYS A 302 -8.28 2.70 13.30
CA LYS A 302 -7.01 1.98 13.25
C LYS A 302 -5.90 2.88 13.75
N ILE A 303 -5.16 2.40 14.75
CA ILE A 303 -3.99 3.10 15.25
C ILE A 303 -2.80 2.67 14.40
N TYR A 304 -2.02 3.64 13.94
CA TYR A 304 -0.72 3.42 13.32
C TYR A 304 0.34 4.02 14.24
N THR A 305 1.41 3.28 14.47
CA THR A 305 2.52 3.68 15.34
C THR A 305 3.80 3.74 14.55
N GLU A 306 4.56 4.82 14.73
CA GLU A 306 5.85 5.14 14.10
C GLU A 306 5.75 5.80 12.70
N GLY A 307 6.63 6.78 12.46
CA GLY A 307 6.81 7.48 11.18
C GLY A 307 6.29 8.92 11.17
N ILE A 308 7.00 9.81 10.46
CA ILE A 308 6.45 11.07 9.97
C ILE A 308 5.69 10.74 8.69
N ALA A 309 4.36 10.80 8.74
CA ALA A 309 3.54 10.63 7.54
C ALA A 309 3.45 11.97 6.78
N CYS A 310 3.47 11.90 5.44
CA CYS A 310 3.09 13.00 4.55
C CYS A 310 1.58 13.27 4.55
N LEU A 311 0.81 12.48 5.30
CA LEU A 311 -0.59 12.73 5.56
C LEU A 311 -0.74 13.97 6.44
N GLN A 312 -1.80 14.73 6.20
CA GLN A 312 -2.16 15.89 7.00
C GLN A 312 -3.06 15.48 8.18
N PRO A 313 -2.75 15.92 9.42
CA PRO A 313 -3.59 15.67 10.59
C PRO A 313 -4.97 16.32 10.42
N LEU A 314 -6.01 15.68 10.97
CA LEU A 314 -7.44 16.00 10.87
C LEU A 314 -8.04 16.00 9.44
N VAL A 315 -7.21 15.99 8.40
CA VAL A 315 -7.66 15.76 7.01
C VAL A 315 -7.70 14.27 6.71
N HIS A 316 -6.61 13.56 6.99
CA HIS A 316 -6.45 12.15 6.62
C HIS A 316 -6.47 11.19 7.83
N TYR A 317 -6.14 11.69 9.02
CA TYR A 317 -6.09 10.90 10.25
C TYR A 317 -6.27 11.79 11.48
N TRP A 318 -6.64 11.21 12.61
CA TRP A 318 -6.66 11.90 13.90
C TRP A 318 -5.32 11.73 14.62
N PRO A 319 -4.59 12.81 14.96
CA PRO A 319 -3.31 12.69 15.67
C PRO A 319 -3.49 12.29 17.13
N ILE A 320 -2.60 11.44 17.64
CA ILE A 320 -2.60 10.99 19.04
C ILE A 320 -1.34 11.50 19.73
N LYS A 321 -1.48 12.07 20.92
CA LYS A 321 -0.34 12.52 21.71
C LYS A 321 0.49 11.37 22.24
N HIS A 322 1.81 11.56 22.26
CA HIS A 322 2.72 10.63 22.93
C HIS A 322 2.59 10.69 24.46
N LYS A 323 2.42 11.89 25.03
CA LYS A 323 2.15 12.09 26.46
C LYS A 323 0.66 11.86 26.74
N ASP A 324 0.34 11.22 27.87
CA ASP A 324 -1.05 10.88 28.25
C ASP A 324 -1.82 10.10 27.16
N MET A 325 -1.10 9.26 26.40
CA MET A 325 -1.58 8.59 25.19
C MET A 325 -2.94 7.89 25.35
N CYS A 326 -3.18 7.21 26.47
CA CYS A 326 -4.44 6.49 26.69
C CYS A 326 -5.64 7.45 26.78
N LYS A 327 -5.45 8.62 27.42
CA LYS A 327 -6.47 9.67 27.49
C LYS A 327 -6.69 10.30 26.12
N SER A 328 -5.62 10.54 25.35
CA SER A 328 -5.70 11.06 23.98
C SER A 328 -6.48 10.11 23.05
N ILE A 329 -6.21 8.79 23.13
CA ILE A 329 -6.98 7.77 22.39
C ILE A 329 -8.46 7.78 22.81
N LYS A 330 -8.73 7.83 24.10
CA LYS A 330 -10.11 7.87 24.60
C LYS A 330 -10.85 9.13 24.15
N PHE A 331 -10.22 10.30 24.25
CA PHE A 331 -10.77 11.56 23.78
C PHE A 331 -11.11 11.51 22.28
N ALA A 332 -10.17 11.06 21.45
CA ALA A 332 -10.35 10.95 20.01
C ALA A 332 -11.50 9.99 19.65
N THR A 333 -11.55 8.82 20.29
CA THR A 333 -12.57 7.80 20.03
C THR A 333 -13.96 8.22 20.52
N ASP A 334 -14.06 8.82 21.71
CA ASP A 334 -15.32 9.35 22.24
C ASP A 334 -15.88 10.43 21.30
N TRP A 335 -15.03 11.38 20.86
CA TRP A 335 -15.47 12.41 19.90
C TRP A 335 -15.89 11.78 18.56
N CYS A 336 -15.10 10.86 18.01
CA CYS A 336 -15.38 10.23 16.72
C CYS A 336 -16.66 9.38 16.74
N ASN A 337 -16.98 8.77 17.88
CA ASN A 337 -18.21 8.00 18.06
C ASN A 337 -19.44 8.91 18.19
N ASN A 338 -19.28 10.11 18.76
CA ASN A 338 -20.34 11.11 18.83
C ASN A 338 -20.51 11.92 17.53
N HIS A 339 -19.51 11.90 16.64
CA HIS A 339 -19.50 12.63 15.37
C HIS A 339 -19.18 11.71 14.18
N THR A 340 -19.95 10.62 14.06
CA THR A 340 -19.67 9.53 13.11
C THR A 340 -19.51 9.96 11.66
N GLU A 341 -20.31 10.93 11.19
CA GLU A 341 -20.18 11.46 9.82
C GLU A 341 -18.85 12.18 9.59
N LYS A 342 -18.40 13.01 10.54
CA LYS A 342 -17.12 13.72 10.45
C LYS A 342 -15.95 12.73 10.53
N ALA A 343 -16.02 11.78 11.45
CA ALA A 343 -15.02 10.72 11.57
C ALA A 343 -14.92 9.88 10.29
N GLN A 344 -16.06 9.52 9.68
CA GLN A 344 -16.09 8.79 8.42
C GLN A 344 -15.49 9.61 7.27
N LYS A 345 -15.72 10.93 7.23
CA LYS A 345 -15.10 11.81 6.22
C LYS A 345 -13.57 11.81 6.31
N ILE A 346 -13.01 11.91 7.53
CA ILE A 346 -11.55 11.83 7.76
C ILE A 346 -11.02 10.47 7.29
N GLY A 347 -11.64 9.37 7.74
CA GLY A 347 -11.23 8.02 7.34
C GLY A 347 -11.32 7.80 5.83
N LYS A 348 -12.37 8.32 5.18
CA LYS A 348 -12.53 8.24 3.72
C LYS A 348 -11.44 9.05 3.01
N ALA A 349 -11.13 10.26 3.46
CA ALA A 349 -10.06 11.07 2.87
C ALA A 349 -8.70 10.38 2.95
N GLY A 350 -8.32 9.82 4.11
CA GLY A 350 -7.10 9.02 4.25
C GLY A 350 -7.09 7.79 3.32
N SER A 351 -8.19 7.05 3.26
CA SER A 351 -8.29 5.88 2.36
C SER A 351 -8.23 6.25 0.88
N SER A 352 -8.85 7.36 0.46
CA SER A 352 -8.80 7.87 -0.90
C SER A 352 -7.38 8.28 -1.27
N PHE A 353 -6.65 8.99 -0.40
CA PHE A 353 -5.26 9.36 -0.65
C PHE A 353 -4.39 8.12 -0.95
N VAL A 354 -4.46 7.09 -0.11
CA VAL A 354 -3.72 5.83 -0.34
C VAL A 354 -4.17 5.16 -1.66
N GLN A 355 -5.45 5.24 -1.99
CA GLN A 355 -6.01 4.62 -3.19
C GLN A 355 -5.74 5.42 -4.47
N GLU A 356 -5.47 6.71 -4.39
CA GLU A 356 -5.40 7.60 -5.55
C GLU A 356 -3.98 8.13 -5.77
N GLU A 357 -3.26 8.47 -4.71
CA GLU A 357 -1.93 9.10 -4.74
C GLU A 357 -0.79 8.09 -4.53
N ILE A 358 -1.07 6.94 -3.92
CA ILE A 358 -0.09 5.85 -3.78
C ILE A 358 -0.40 4.77 -4.80
N LYS A 359 -0.04 5.00 -6.06
CA LYS A 359 -0.17 4.03 -7.17
C LYS A 359 1.22 3.59 -7.61
N MET A 360 1.35 2.34 -8.09
CA MET A 360 2.65 1.86 -8.61
C MET A 360 3.22 2.77 -9.71
N LYS A 361 2.38 3.38 -10.54
CA LYS A 361 2.84 4.40 -11.49
C LYS A 361 3.57 5.55 -10.81
N PHE A 362 3.01 6.12 -9.73
CA PHE A 362 3.63 7.22 -9.01
C PHE A 362 4.85 6.78 -8.19
N VAL A 363 4.88 5.53 -7.73
CA VAL A 363 6.09 4.93 -7.13
C VAL A 363 7.23 4.89 -8.15
N TYR A 364 6.98 4.39 -9.37
CA TYR A 364 7.99 4.39 -10.43
C TYR A 364 8.36 5.80 -10.89
N ASP A 365 7.41 6.73 -10.99
CA ASP A 365 7.70 8.13 -11.34
C ASP A 365 8.59 8.78 -10.29
N TYR A 366 8.32 8.56 -9.00
CA TYR A 366 9.17 9.02 -7.90
C TYR A 366 10.59 8.44 -8.00
N MET A 367 10.73 7.12 -8.18
CA MET A 367 12.04 6.49 -8.35
C MET A 367 12.78 7.05 -9.58
N PHE A 368 12.06 7.23 -10.70
CA PHE A 368 12.62 7.79 -11.93
C PHE A 368 13.25 9.16 -11.66
N HIS A 369 12.50 10.06 -11.04
CA HIS A 369 12.96 11.41 -10.76
C HIS A 369 14.09 11.44 -9.73
N LEU A 370 13.95 10.67 -8.65
CA LEU A 370 14.95 10.58 -7.59
C LEU A 370 16.30 10.12 -8.16
N LEU A 371 16.31 9.01 -8.90
CA LEU A 371 17.54 8.44 -9.46
C LEU A 371 18.11 9.30 -10.59
N SER A 372 17.25 9.88 -11.44
CA SER A 372 17.71 10.78 -12.51
C SER A 372 18.34 12.06 -11.97
N MET A 373 17.79 12.62 -10.89
CA MET A 373 18.37 13.79 -10.23
C MET A 373 19.63 13.45 -9.46
N TYR A 374 19.63 12.32 -8.74
CA TYR A 374 20.82 11.81 -8.06
C TYR A 374 22.00 11.59 -9.02
N ALA A 375 21.74 10.96 -10.17
CA ALA A 375 22.77 10.71 -11.19
C ALA A 375 23.47 11.99 -11.65
N LYS A 376 22.74 13.12 -11.78
CA LYS A 376 23.32 14.43 -12.15
C LYS A 376 24.26 15.00 -11.09
N LEU A 377 24.18 14.53 -9.85
CA LEU A 377 25.05 14.95 -8.76
C LEU A 377 26.40 14.20 -8.78
N LEU A 378 26.45 13.04 -9.44
CA LEU A 378 27.67 12.27 -9.61
C LEU A 378 28.68 13.07 -10.46
N LYS A 379 29.92 13.14 -9.99
CA LYS A 379 31.02 13.89 -10.64
C LYS A 379 31.93 12.98 -11.48
N TYR A 380 31.46 11.76 -11.75
CA TYR A 380 32.17 10.71 -12.45
C TYR A 380 31.16 9.91 -13.27
N LYS A 381 31.64 9.16 -14.26
CA LYS A 381 30.82 8.18 -14.96
C LYS A 381 30.83 6.86 -14.18
N PRO A 382 29.66 6.33 -13.76
CA PRO A 382 29.59 5.02 -13.12
C PRO A 382 30.26 3.92 -13.94
N THR A 383 30.98 3.04 -13.25
CA THR A 383 31.60 1.84 -13.81
C THR A 383 31.21 0.62 -12.95
N VAL A 384 31.21 -0.57 -13.56
CA VAL A 384 30.84 -1.80 -12.85
C VAL A 384 31.93 -2.16 -11.83
N PRO A 385 31.63 -2.26 -10.53
CA PRO A 385 32.62 -2.64 -9.53
C PRO A 385 33.08 -4.10 -9.75
N PRO A 386 34.36 -4.44 -9.48
CA PRO A 386 34.90 -5.77 -9.77
C PRO A 386 34.17 -6.94 -9.08
N MET A 387 33.56 -6.68 -7.92
CA MET A 387 32.83 -7.68 -7.13
C MET A 387 31.31 -7.65 -7.37
N ALA A 388 30.83 -6.80 -8.28
CA ALA A 388 29.41 -6.69 -8.57
C ALA A 388 28.95 -7.81 -9.52
N VAL A 389 27.73 -8.30 -9.29
CA VAL A 389 27.08 -9.32 -10.12
C VAL A 389 25.95 -8.68 -10.90
N GLU A 390 25.78 -9.02 -12.18
CA GLU A 390 24.64 -8.57 -12.99
C GLU A 390 23.34 -9.24 -12.56
N PHE A 391 22.28 -8.46 -12.39
CA PHE A 391 20.93 -8.92 -12.08
C PHE A 391 19.97 -8.59 -13.24
N CYS A 392 19.07 -9.52 -13.53
CA CYS A 392 18.00 -9.39 -14.53
C CYS A 392 16.72 -10.11 -14.06
N PRO A 393 15.56 -9.81 -14.69
CA PRO A 393 14.29 -10.38 -14.27
C PRO A 393 14.26 -11.92 -14.28
N GLU A 394 14.88 -12.55 -15.28
CA GLU A 394 14.95 -14.01 -15.43
C GLU A 394 15.71 -14.64 -14.27
N MET A 395 16.91 -14.14 -13.97
CA MET A 395 17.73 -14.61 -12.85
C MET A 395 16.95 -14.53 -11.52
N MET A 396 16.25 -13.42 -11.30
CA MET A 396 15.56 -13.19 -10.03
C MET A 396 14.24 -13.98 -9.89
N ALA A 397 13.53 -14.24 -10.99
CA ALA A 397 12.19 -14.83 -10.95
C ALA A 397 12.13 -16.30 -11.38
N CYS A 398 13.03 -16.77 -12.25
CA CYS A 398 13.02 -18.16 -12.71
C CYS A 398 13.62 -19.13 -11.68
N ALA A 399 14.60 -18.68 -10.88
CA ALA A 399 15.33 -19.52 -9.93
C ALA A 399 14.62 -19.73 -8.57
N VAL A 400 13.49 -19.07 -8.35
CA VAL A 400 12.76 -19.10 -7.07
C VAL A 400 11.38 -19.72 -7.24
N GLU A 401 10.80 -20.18 -6.13
CA GLU A 401 9.49 -20.85 -6.07
C GLU A 401 8.58 -20.22 -5.00
N GLY A 402 7.33 -20.68 -4.94
CA GLY A 402 6.34 -20.25 -3.95
C GLY A 402 5.98 -18.76 -4.04
N LEU A 403 5.64 -18.17 -2.88
CA LEU A 403 5.17 -16.78 -2.80
C LEU A 403 6.17 -15.78 -3.36
N GLU A 404 7.47 -16.07 -3.27
CA GLU A 404 8.50 -15.20 -3.81
C GLU A 404 8.40 -15.09 -5.33
N LYS A 405 8.29 -16.23 -6.02
CA LYS A 405 8.04 -16.27 -7.47
C LYS A 405 6.74 -15.58 -7.82
N ASP A 406 5.66 -15.92 -7.11
CA ASP A 406 4.33 -15.37 -7.37
C ASP A 406 4.34 -13.84 -7.26
N TYR A 407 4.98 -13.28 -6.23
CA TYR A 407 5.03 -11.84 -6.00
C TYR A 407 5.90 -11.12 -7.02
N LYS A 408 7.05 -11.68 -7.40
CA LYS A 408 7.85 -11.18 -8.52
C LYS A 408 7.01 -11.16 -9.81
N LEU A 409 6.32 -12.25 -10.16
CA LEU A 409 5.50 -12.33 -11.38
C LEU A 409 4.28 -11.39 -11.39
N GLN A 410 3.62 -11.21 -10.23
CA GLN A 410 2.48 -10.31 -10.05
C GLN A 410 2.89 -8.83 -10.11
N SER A 411 4.08 -8.49 -9.61
CA SER A 411 4.62 -7.12 -9.62
C SER A 411 5.41 -6.77 -10.89
N MET A 412 5.61 -7.74 -11.79
CA MET A 412 6.38 -7.57 -13.02
C MET A 412 5.71 -6.59 -13.98
N VAL A 413 6.48 -5.61 -14.46
CA VAL A 413 6.05 -4.66 -15.49
C VAL A 413 5.95 -5.40 -16.83
N LYS A 414 4.74 -5.57 -17.35
CA LYS A 414 4.47 -6.38 -18.56
C LYS A 414 4.82 -5.66 -19.86
N SER A 415 4.78 -4.34 -19.89
CA SER A 415 5.14 -3.54 -21.06
C SER A 415 5.71 -2.19 -20.63
N PRO A 416 6.53 -1.52 -21.46
CA PRO A 416 6.91 -0.14 -21.23
C PRO A 416 5.70 0.78 -21.04
N SER A 417 5.91 1.90 -20.36
CA SER A 417 4.90 2.94 -20.23
C SER A 417 4.67 3.65 -21.56
N ASP A 418 3.40 3.78 -21.97
CA ASP A 418 3.01 4.53 -23.17
C ASP A 418 3.26 6.04 -23.01
N THR A 419 3.32 6.52 -21.77
CA THR A 419 3.65 7.91 -21.43
C THR A 419 4.99 7.99 -20.72
N GLY A 420 5.63 9.17 -20.74
CA GLY A 420 6.75 9.46 -19.85
C GLY A 420 6.37 9.40 -18.36
N PRO A 421 7.36 9.52 -17.46
CA PRO A 421 7.11 9.79 -16.05
C PRO A 421 6.32 11.10 -15.90
N CYS A 422 5.58 11.25 -14.80
CA CYS A 422 4.88 12.50 -14.52
C CYS A 422 5.85 13.69 -14.48
N ILE A 423 5.32 14.91 -14.64
CA ILE A 423 6.10 16.13 -14.40
C ILE A 423 6.01 16.41 -12.90
N MET A 424 7.14 16.46 -12.20
CA MET A 424 7.13 16.87 -10.80
C MET A 424 6.81 18.36 -10.69
N PRO A 425 5.98 18.77 -9.71
CA PRO A 425 5.86 20.17 -9.36
C PRO A 425 7.23 20.74 -8.97
N PRO A 426 7.42 22.06 -9.06
CA PRO A 426 8.63 22.68 -8.55
C PRO A 426 8.82 22.35 -7.06
N PRO A 427 10.09 22.23 -6.59
CA PRO A 427 10.35 22.03 -5.18
C PRO A 427 9.79 23.20 -4.37
N PHE A 428 9.31 22.92 -3.15
CA PHE A 428 8.91 23.97 -2.23
C PHE A 428 10.06 24.94 -1.99
N SER A 429 9.77 26.23 -2.06
CA SER A 429 10.65 27.25 -1.48
C SER A 429 10.76 27.05 0.03
N SER A 430 11.81 27.59 0.64
CA SER A 430 11.98 27.53 2.10
C SER A 430 10.78 28.13 2.85
N ALA A 431 10.12 29.14 2.28
CA ALA A 431 8.94 29.77 2.86
C ALA A 431 7.70 28.85 2.76
N GLU A 432 7.46 28.22 1.62
CA GLU A 432 6.35 27.28 1.44
C GLU A 432 6.51 26.04 2.32
N LEU A 433 7.72 25.48 2.38
CA LEU A 433 8.00 24.34 3.25
C LEU A 433 7.76 24.70 4.72
N LYS A 434 8.24 25.87 5.15
CA LYS A 434 8.00 26.38 6.50
C LYS A 434 6.51 26.54 6.79
N ASP A 435 5.73 27.12 5.89
CA ASP A 435 4.29 27.28 6.04
C ASP A 435 3.56 25.93 6.15
N VAL A 436 3.94 24.93 5.34
CA VAL A 436 3.38 23.57 5.43
C VAL A 436 3.66 22.93 6.80
N LEU A 437 4.89 23.06 7.29
CA LEU A 437 5.30 22.53 8.60
C LEU A 437 4.59 23.27 9.75
N GLU A 438 4.54 24.59 9.72
CA GLU A 438 3.87 25.42 10.73
C GLU A 438 2.36 25.14 10.78
N LYS A 439 1.70 24.95 9.63
CA LYS A 439 0.29 24.54 9.57
C LYS A 439 0.07 23.17 10.21
N LYS A 440 0.96 22.21 9.95
CA LYS A 440 0.90 20.88 10.57
C LYS A 440 1.04 20.98 12.08
N ASP A 441 2.04 21.73 12.58
CA ASP A 441 2.27 21.94 14.00
C ASP A 441 1.12 22.69 14.68
N HIS A 442 0.54 23.67 14.00
CA HIS A 442 -0.61 24.40 14.50
C HIS A 442 -1.82 23.48 14.70
N VAL A 443 -2.14 22.62 13.72
CA VAL A 443 -3.22 21.64 13.85
C VAL A 443 -2.95 20.65 14.98
N MET A 444 -1.70 20.18 15.13
CA MET A 444 -1.33 19.30 16.24
C MET A 444 -1.60 19.99 17.58
N LYS A 445 -1.05 21.20 17.80
CA LYS A 445 -1.26 22.01 19.02
C LYS A 445 -2.74 22.30 19.29
N GLN A 446 -3.54 22.53 18.26
CA GLN A 446 -4.98 22.76 18.40
C GLN A 446 -5.71 21.52 18.96
N VAL A 447 -5.36 20.32 18.49
CA VAL A 447 -5.86 19.06 19.08
C VAL A 447 -5.41 18.96 20.53
N GLU A 448 -4.20 19.41 20.84
CA GLU A 448 -3.71 19.38 22.22
C GLU A 448 -4.56 20.22 23.17
N THR A 449 -4.91 21.43 22.75
CA THR A 449 -5.81 22.32 23.50
C THR A 449 -7.20 21.73 23.68
N TRP A 450 -7.76 21.05 22.67
CA TRP A 450 -9.08 20.41 22.78
C TRP A 450 -9.10 19.25 23.79
N GLU A 451 -8.03 18.47 23.82
CA GLU A 451 -7.89 17.40 24.81
C GLU A 451 -7.80 17.95 26.24
N GLU A 452 -7.16 19.11 26.43
CA GLU A 452 -7.05 19.78 27.73
C GLU A 452 -8.38 20.43 28.16
N SER A 453 -9.10 21.04 27.24
CA SER A 453 -10.41 21.66 27.51
C SER A 453 -11.55 20.65 27.60
N GLY A 454 -11.36 19.43 27.11
CA GLY A 454 -12.39 18.40 27.00
C GLY A 454 -13.45 18.69 25.92
N SER A 455 -13.17 19.64 25.02
CA SER A 455 -14.14 20.10 24.00
C SER A 455 -13.46 20.39 22.66
N VAL A 456 -14.10 19.94 21.57
CA VAL A 456 -13.61 20.18 20.21
C VAL A 456 -14.29 21.43 19.64
N GLY A 457 -13.50 22.32 19.03
CA GLY A 457 -14.02 23.46 18.27
C GLY A 457 -14.72 23.01 17.00
N GLU A 458 -16.05 22.86 17.06
CA GLU A 458 -16.85 22.30 15.96
C GLU A 458 -16.76 23.10 14.64
N GLU A 459 -16.59 24.42 14.72
CA GLU A 459 -16.36 25.29 13.56
C GLU A 459 -14.95 25.09 12.98
N THR A 460 -13.93 25.04 13.84
CA THR A 460 -12.53 24.83 13.44
C THR A 460 -12.37 23.51 12.68
N ILE A 461 -12.90 22.41 13.22
CA ILE A 461 -12.81 21.11 12.54
C ILE A 461 -13.62 21.10 11.24
N ALA A 462 -14.77 21.78 11.19
CA ALA A 462 -15.54 21.89 9.95
C ALA A 462 -14.77 22.68 8.87
N ASN A 463 -14.04 23.73 9.25
CA ASN A 463 -13.22 24.52 8.33
C ASN A 463 -12.02 23.71 7.80
N ILE A 464 -11.34 22.95 8.67
CA ILE A 464 -10.26 22.03 8.25
C ILE A 464 -10.79 21.00 7.25
N LEU A 465 -11.96 20.42 7.50
CA LEU A 465 -12.57 19.42 6.62
C LEU A 465 -13.07 20.01 5.28
N LYS A 466 -13.28 21.32 5.20
CA LYS A 466 -13.70 22.03 3.97
C LYS A 466 -12.54 22.48 3.11
N ALA A 467 -11.34 22.67 3.68
CA ALA A 467 -10.18 23.26 3.02
C ALA A 467 -9.46 22.33 2.01
N LYS A 468 -10.21 21.50 1.27
CA LYS A 468 -9.68 20.64 0.21
C LYS A 468 -9.39 21.40 -1.07
#